data_AF-B3E597-F1
#
_entry.id   AF-B3E597-F1
#
_cell.length_a   1.000
_cell.length_b   1.000
_cell.length_c   1.000
_cell.angle_alpha   90.00
_cell.angle_beta   90.00
_cell.angle_gamma   90.00
#
_symmetry.space_group_name_H-M   'P 1'
#
loop_
_entity.id
_entity.type
_entity.pdbx_description
1 polymer ?
#
loop_
_entity_poly.entity_id
_entity_poly.type
_entity_poly.pdbx_seq_one_letter_code
_entity_poly.pdbx_strand_id
1 'polypeptide(L)' 'MALAEMRMPFGKYQGRLLIDLPERYVVWFANNGFPEGRLGRMLQTVHAIKVNGLEYLFAPLRHGKTGR' A
#
# COMPACT_ATOMS: atom_id res chain seq x y z
N MET A 1 0.20 12.59 -4.73
CA MET A 1 0.96 11.46 -5.31
C MET A 1 1.74 10.62 -4.28
N ALA A 2 1.35 10.56 -2.99
CA ALA A 2 2.22 9.95 -1.97
C ALA A 2 2.06 8.43 -1.77
N LEU A 3 0.96 7.83 -2.26
CA LEU A 3 0.67 6.39 -2.08
C LEU A 3 1.54 5.49 -2.95
N ALA A 4 1.95 5.99 -4.12
CA ALA A 4 2.81 5.31 -5.07
C ALA A 4 4.29 5.21 -4.60
N GLU A 5 4.70 6.09 -3.69
CA GLU A 5 6.10 6.24 -3.30
C GLU A 5 6.37 5.83 -1.85
N MET A 6 5.33 5.71 -1.02
CA MET A 6 5.53 5.37 0.38
C MET A 6 6.04 3.93 0.51
N ARG A 7 7.16 3.80 1.22
CA ARG A 7 7.76 2.53 1.58
C ARG A 7 7.40 2.17 3.01
N MET A 8 7.24 0.89 3.26
CA MET A 8 7.01 0.35 4.60
C MET A 8 8.21 0.68 5.48
N PRO A 9 8.03 1.36 6.63
CA PRO A 9 9.17 1.84 7.43
C PRO A 9 9.77 0.78 8.37
N PHE A 10 9.08 -0.35 8.59
CA PHE A 10 9.51 -1.38 9.54
C PHE A 10 8.97 -2.78 9.17
N GLY A 11 9.40 -3.79 9.93
CA GLY A 11 8.91 -5.15 9.85
C GLY A 11 9.44 -5.94 8.64
N LYS A 12 8.82 -7.10 8.38
CA LYS A 12 9.30 -8.06 7.36
C LYS A 12 9.44 -7.50 5.95
N TYR A 13 8.63 -6.50 5.59
CA TYR A 13 8.64 -5.88 4.26
C TYR A 13 9.17 -4.45 4.29
N GLN A 14 10.01 -4.11 5.27
CA GLN A 14 10.66 -2.80 5.34
C GLN A 14 11.34 -2.44 4.00
N GLY A 15 11.18 -1.19 3.59
CA GLY A 15 11.71 -0.66 2.33
C GLY A 15 10.87 -1.03 1.10
N ARG A 16 9.89 -1.93 1.17
CA ARG A 16 8.97 -2.23 0.05
C ARG A 16 7.88 -1.16 -0.07
N LEU A 17 7.45 -0.84 -1.30
CA LEU A 17 6.31 0.05 -1.52
C LEU A 17 5.03 -0.52 -0.90
N LEU A 18 4.18 0.33 -0.34
CA LEU A 18 2.93 -0.12 0.28
C LEU A 18 2.03 -0.88 -0.70
N ILE A 19 1.97 -0.44 -1.96
CA ILE A 19 1.18 -1.09 -3.02
C ILE A 19 1.68 -2.51 -3.36
N ASP A 20 2.97 -2.78 -3.12
CA ASP A 20 3.63 -4.05 -3.41
C ASP A 20 3.62 -5.03 -2.22
N LEU A 21 3.04 -4.60 -1.09
CA LEU A 21 2.86 -5.48 0.06
C LEU A 21 1.95 -6.66 -0.32
N PRO A 22 2.30 -7.89 0.09
CA PRO A 22 1.43 -9.04 -0.13
C PRO A 22 0.08 -8.82 0.55
N GLU A 23 -1.01 -9.20 -0.11
CA GLU A 23 -2.37 -9.04 0.40
C GLU A 23 -2.53 -9.59 1.81
N ARG A 24 -2.08 -10.83 2.04
CA ARG A 24 -2.08 -11.47 3.36
C ARG A 24 -1.44 -10.62 4.47
N TYR A 25 -0.44 -9.82 4.15
CA TYR A 25 0.25 -8.96 5.11
C TYR A 25 -0.58 -7.72 5.45
N VAL A 26 -1.28 -7.17 4.46
CA VAL A 26 -2.17 -6.02 4.65
C VAL A 26 -3.46 -6.44 5.36
N VAL A 27 -4.00 -7.61 5.04
CA VAL A 27 -5.15 -8.23 5.74
C VAL A 27 -4.80 -8.51 7.21
N TRP A 28 -3.58 -8.94 7.51
CA TRP A 28 -3.14 -9.09 8.90
C TRP A 28 -3.26 -7.77 9.68
N PHE A 29 -2.88 -6.63 9.10
CA PHE A 29 -3.10 -5.32 9.73
C PHE A 29 -4.58 -4.97 9.88
N ALA A 30 -5.44 -5.34 8.93
CA ALA A 30 -6.89 -5.14 9.07
C ALA A 30 -7.47 -5.89 10.28
N ASN A 31 -6.94 -7.07 10.58
CA ASN A 31 -7.38 -7.88 11.71
C ASN A 31 -6.74 -7.49 13.06
N ASN A 32 -5.51 -6.97 13.04
CA ASN A 32 -4.74 -6.68 14.27
C ASN A 32 -4.68 -5.18 14.61
N GLY A 33 -5.17 -4.32 13.71
CA GLY A 33 -5.11 -2.86 13.84
C GLY A 33 -4.04 -2.25 12.94
N PHE A 34 -4.39 -1.14 12.30
CA PHE A 34 -3.45 -0.36 11.49
C PHE A 34 -2.64 0.59 12.38
N PRO A 35 -1.38 0.91 12.02
CA PRO A 35 -0.60 1.95 12.70
C PRO A 35 -1.33 3.29 12.66
N GLU A 36 -1.13 4.16 13.65
CA GLU A 36 -1.76 5.47 13.62
C GLU A 36 -1.21 6.40 12.54
N GLY A 37 -1.94 7.50 12.31
CA GLY A 37 -1.49 8.59 11.47
C GLY A 37 -1.56 8.29 9.97
N ARG A 38 -0.52 8.71 9.24
CA ARG A 38 -0.53 8.66 7.76
C ARG A 38 -0.34 7.24 7.21
N LEU A 39 0.54 6.46 7.84
CA LEU A 39 0.85 5.10 7.42
C LEU A 39 -0.40 4.20 7.48
N GLY A 40 -1.13 4.22 8.59
CA GLY A 40 -2.35 3.41 8.72
C GLY A 40 -3.42 3.76 7.71
N ARG A 41 -3.70 5.05 7.51
CA ARG A 41 -4.66 5.49 6.49
C ARG A 41 -4.29 4.99 5.09
N MET A 42 -3.00 5.00 4.76
CA MET A 42 -2.53 4.49 3.47
C MET A 42 -2.62 2.96 3.38
N LEU A 43 -2.29 2.25 4.45
CA LEU A 43 -2.47 0.79 4.52
C LEU A 43 -3.95 0.38 4.43
N GLN A 44 -4.86 1.15 5.02
CA GLN A 44 -6.31 0.97 4.88
C GLN A 44 -6.75 1.15 3.42
N THR A 45 -6.23 2.15 2.72
CA THR A 45 -6.50 2.32 1.28
C THR A 45 -5.97 1.14 0.47
N VAL A 46 -4.73 0.70 0.73
CA VAL A 46 -4.14 -0.48 0.06
C VAL A 46 -4.97 -1.73 0.36
N HIS A 47 -5.42 -1.91 1.60
CA HIS A 47 -6.28 -3.01 1.99
C HIS A 47 -7.57 -3.02 1.17
N ALA A 48 -8.30 -1.90 1.16
CA ALA A 48 -9.55 -1.76 0.43
C ALA A 48 -9.38 -2.04 -1.07
N ILE A 49 -8.29 -1.58 -1.69
CA ILE A 49 -8.01 -1.86 -3.10
C ILE A 49 -7.82 -3.37 -3.33
N LYS A 50 -7.03 -4.04 -2.48
CA LYS A 50 -6.72 -5.47 -2.65
C LYS A 50 -7.93 -6.37 -2.44
N VAL A 51 -8.70 -6.17 -1.37
CA VAL A 51 -9.86 -7.02 -1.08
C VAL A 51 -10.99 -6.87 -2.11
N ASN A 52 -10.99 -5.79 -2.89
CA ASN A 52 -11.93 -5.58 -3.98
C ASN A 52 -11.36 -5.96 -5.36
N GLY A 53 -10.13 -6.50 -5.45
CA GLY A 53 -9.51 -6.88 -6.73
C GLY A 53 -9.15 -5.68 -7.62
N LEU A 54 -8.97 -4.49 -7.04
CA LEU A 54 -8.76 -3.23 -7.77
C LEU A 54 -7.28 -2.90 -7.99
N GLU A 55 -6.37 -3.87 -7.86
CA GLU A 55 -4.91 -3.64 -7.94
C GLU A 55 -4.45 -3.11 -9.30
N TYR A 56 -5.24 -3.28 -10.35
CA TYR A 56 -4.99 -2.66 -11.66
C TYR A 56 -4.89 -1.13 -11.57
N LEU A 57 -5.52 -0.50 -10.57
CA LEU A 57 -5.40 0.94 -10.29
C LEU A 57 -3.98 1.35 -9.87
N PHE A 58 -3.14 0.40 -9.42
CA PHE A 58 -1.74 0.68 -9.10
C PHE A 58 -0.87 0.77 -10.36
N ALA A 59 -1.28 0.18 -11.49
CA ALA A 59 -0.50 0.20 -12.73
C ALA A 59 -0.13 1.62 -13.22
N PRO A 60 -1.06 2.59 -13.31
CA PRO A 60 -0.71 3.96 -13.69
C PRO A 60 0.17 4.66 -12.65
N LEU A 61 0.03 4.31 -11.36
CA LEU A 61 0.82 4.91 -10.29
C LEU A 61 2.31 4.51 -10.34
N ARG A 62 2.63 3.35 -10.90
CA ARG A 62 4.01 2.91 -11.12
C ARG A 62 4.69 3.63 -12.27
N HIS A 63 3.92 4.06 -13.27
CA HIS A 63 4.43 4.63 -14.52
C HIS A 63 4.22 6.15 -14.63
N GLY A 64 3.53 6.77 -13.67
CA GLY A 64 3.27 8.21 -13.60
C GLY A 64 4.51 9.12 -13.45
N LYS A 65 5.72 8.62 -13.72
CA LYS A 65 6.95 9.42 -13.90
C LYS A 65 7.49 9.39 -15.34
N THR A 66 6.78 8.81 -16.31
CA THR A 66 7.12 8.91 -17.74
C THR A 66 5.98 9.62 -18.46
N GLY A 67 6.08 10.95 -18.52
CA GLY A 67 5.11 11.79 -19.22
C GLY A 67 5.23 13.28 -18.87
N ARG A 68 6.33 13.90 -19.33
CA ARG A 68 6.73 15.32 -19.24
C ARG A 68 7.34 15.79 -17.92
#